data_AF-A0A2X4XFA3-F1
#
_entry.id   AF-A0A2X4XFA3-F1
#
_cell.length_a   1.000
_cell.length_b   1.000
_cell.length_c   1.000
_cell.angle_alpha   90.00
_cell.angle_beta   90.00
_cell.angle_gamma   90.00
#
_symmetry.space_group_name_H-M   'P 1'
#
loop_
_entity.id
_entity.type
_entity.pdbx_description
1 polymer ?
#
loop_
_entity_poly.entity_id
_entity_poly.type
_entity_poly.pdbx_seq_one_letter_code
_entity_poly.pdbx_strand_id
1 'polypeptide(L)' 'MKRILRRLAVMLGLVPSLPYAYPAFDVVTDGGSRFHLVGSIHMGSREMALLPPFTAPANSTGRCAYR' A
#
# COMPACT_ATOMS: atom_id res chain seq x y z
N MET A 1 20.14 -20.47 16.81
CA MET A 1 19.19 -21.60 16.58
C MET A 1 17.89 -21.17 15.89
N LYS A 2 17.12 -20.19 16.41
CA LYS A 2 15.81 -19.74 15.83
C LYS A 2 15.84 -19.39 14.33
N ARG A 3 16.93 -18.77 13.85
CA ARG A 3 17.11 -18.40 12.43
C ARG A 3 17.24 -19.61 11.49
N ILE A 4 17.86 -20.69 11.97
CA ILE A 4 18.04 -21.94 11.21
C ILE A 4 16.70 -22.66 11.10
N LEU A 5 15.98 -22.78 12.22
CA LEU A 5 14.63 -23.35 12.26
C LEU A 5 13.66 -22.61 11.33
N ARG A 6 13.71 -21.27 11.32
CA ARG A 6 12.90 -20.45 10.40
C ARG A 6 13.25 -20.69 8.93
N ARG A 7 14.54 -20.82 8.60
CA ARG A 7 14.97 -21.11 7.22
C ARG A 7 14.50 -22.48 6.75
N LEU A 8 14.58 -23.49 7.62
CA LEU A 8 14.05 -24.82 7.33
C LEU A 8 12.53 -24.77 7.15
N ALA A 9 11.79 -24.08 8.03
CA ALA A 9 10.35 -23.93 7.90
C ALA A 9 9.92 -23.24 6.59
N VAL A 10 10.68 -22.24 6.13
CA VAL A 10 10.46 -21.60 4.81
C VAL A 10 10.79 -22.56 3.66
N MET A 11 11.90 -23.31 3.74
CA MET A 11 12.29 -24.28 2.71
C MET A 11 11.29 -25.43 2.57
N LEU A 12 10.72 -25.90 3.69
CA LEU A 12 9.67 -26.92 3.70
C LEU A 12 8.27 -26.34 3.38
N GLY A 13 8.12 -25.03 3.18
CA GLY A 13 6.84 -24.39 2.88
C GLY A 13 5.86 -24.29 4.08
N LEU A 14 6.33 -24.56 5.30
CA LEU A 14 5.51 -24.43 6.53
C LEU A 14 5.26 -22.96 6.91
N VAL A 15 6.11 -22.04 6.44
CA VAL A 15 5.96 -20.60 6.65
C VAL A 15 6.23 -19.90 5.33
N PRO A 16 5.39 -18.95 4.88
CA PRO A 16 5.64 -18.20 3.67
C PRO A 16 6.98 -17.45 3.76
N SER A 17 7.76 -17.49 2.68
CA SER A 17 8.88 -16.57 2.53
C SER A 17 8.34 -15.15 2.54
N LEU A 18 9.00 -14.24 3.27
CA LEU A 18 8.68 -12.83 3.10
C LEU A 18 9.24 -12.41 1.74
N PRO A 19 8.40 -11.94 0.79
CA PRO A 19 8.87 -11.53 -0.52
C PRO A 19 9.75 -10.25 -0.45
N TYR A 20 9.55 -9.44 0.60
CA TYR A 20 10.29 -8.19 0.81
C TYR A 20 10.75 -8.05 2.27
N ALA A 21 11.88 -7.37 2.47
CA ALA A 21 12.44 -7.08 3.79
C ALA A 21 11.72 -5.91 4.52
N TYR A 22 10.79 -5.26 3.84
CA TYR A 22 9.99 -4.12 4.28
C TYR A 22 8.52 -4.38 3.89
N PRO A 23 7.52 -3.69 4.49
CA PRO A 23 6.12 -3.91 4.15
C PRO A 23 5.88 -3.51 2.70
N ALA A 24 5.74 -4.47 1.80
CA ALA A 24 5.42 -4.20 0.41
C ALA A 24 4.55 -5.32 -0.19
N PHE A 25 3.76 -4.96 -1.21
CA PHE A 25 2.88 -5.86 -1.93
C PHE A 25 2.74 -5.43 -3.40
N ASP A 26 2.64 -6.41 -4.30
CA ASP A 26 2.46 -6.16 -5.73
C ASP A 26 0.99 -6.30 -6.12
N VAL A 27 0.45 -5.32 -6.85
CA VAL A 27 -0.92 -5.36 -7.40
C VAL A 27 -0.85 -5.30 -8.91
N VAL A 28 -1.64 -6.17 -9.56
CA VAL A 28 -1.90 -6.11 -10.99
C VAL A 28 -3.34 -5.65 -11.18
N THR A 29 -3.54 -4.58 -11.95
CA THR A 29 -4.90 -4.13 -12.30
C THR A 29 -5.44 -4.95 -13.47
N ASP A 30 -6.75 -4.96 -13.64
CA ASP A 30 -7.39 -5.66 -14.76
C ASP A 30 -6.93 -5.14 -16.14
N GLY A 31 -6.42 -3.90 -16.19
CA GLY A 31 -5.76 -3.32 -17.37
C GLY A 31 -4.29 -3.72 -17.56
N GLY A 32 -3.77 -4.64 -16.76
CA GLY A 32 -2.40 -5.17 -16.85
C GLY A 32 -1.31 -4.29 -16.25
N SER A 33 -1.66 -3.16 -15.64
CA SER A 33 -0.67 -2.31 -14.95
C SER A 33 -0.20 -2.98 -13.68
N ARG A 34 1.10 -2.90 -13.40
CA ARG A 34 1.71 -3.50 -12.21
C ARG A 34 2.20 -2.40 -11.28
N PHE A 35 1.78 -2.47 -10.02
CA PHE A 35 2.15 -1.52 -8.98
C PHE A 35 2.89 -2.23 -7.87
N HIS A 36 4.03 -1.65 -7.45
CA HIS A 36 4.75 -2.07 -6.26
C HIS A 36 4.37 -1.13 -5.11
N LEU A 37 3.46 -1.58 -4.23
CA LEU A 37 3.02 -0.79 -3.09
C LEU A 37 3.97 -1.02 -1.93
N VAL A 38 4.71 0.03 -1.58
CA VAL A 38 5.56 0.05 -0.38
C VAL A 38 4.77 0.75 0.73
N GLY A 39 4.57 0.05 1.85
CA GLY A 39 4.01 0.64 3.05
C GLY A 39 4.88 1.80 3.51
N SER A 40 4.30 2.99 3.61
CA SER A 40 5.01 4.16 4.09
C SER A 40 5.46 3.94 5.54
N ILE A 41 6.76 3.96 5.80
CA ILE A 41 7.32 4.03 7.16
C ILE A 41 7.36 5.49 7.65
N HIS A 42 6.49 6.32 7.09
CA HIS A 42 6.09 7.59 7.68
C HIS A 42 4.60 7.47 7.92
N MET A 43 4.22 7.20 9.18
CA MET A 43 2.86 7.37 9.65
C MET A 43 2.44 8.78 9.26
N GLY A 44 1.47 8.95 8.37
CA GLY A 44 0.72 10.20 8.33
C GLY A 44 0.25 10.46 9.75
N SER A 45 0.63 11.59 10.33
CA SER A 45 0.14 11.96 11.66
C SER A 45 -1.37 12.21 11.57
N ARG A 46 -2.06 12.22 12.71
CA ARG A 46 -3.51 12.47 12.74
C ARG A 46 -3.88 13.82 12.11
N GLU A 47 -2.95 14.78 12.11
CA GLU A 47 -3.09 16.07 11.40
C GLU A 47 -2.76 16.02 9.89
N MET A 48 -2.19 14.94 9.37
CA MET A 48 -1.95 14.73 7.93
C MET A 48 -3.08 13.96 7.23
N ALA A 49 -3.95 13.30 8.00
CA ALA A 49 -5.22 12.80 7.51
C ALA A 49 -6.27 13.90 7.71
N LEU A 50 -6.62 14.61 6.64
CA LEU A 50 -7.98 15.02 6.30
C LEU A 50 -7.90 15.93 5.07
N LEU A 51 -8.40 15.42 3.94
CA LEU A 51 -8.90 16.29 2.88
C LEU A 51 -10.04 17.14 3.49
N PRO A 52 -10.11 18.45 3.16
CA PRO A 52 -11.06 19.36 3.78
C PRO A 52 -12.50 18.85 3.59
N PRO A 53 -13.40 19.07 4.57
CA PRO A 53 -14.82 18.81 4.37
C PRO A 53 -15.26 19.62 3.14
N PHE A 54 -15.82 18.93 2.15
CA PHE A 54 -16.38 19.56 0.97
C PHE A 54 -17.45 20.56 1.40
N THR A 55 -17.09 21.83 1.45
CA THR A 55 -18.02 22.96 1.37
C THR A 55 -17.68 23.73 0.11
N ALA A 56 -17.91 23.12 -1.06
CA ALA A 56 -17.99 23.89 -2.29
C ALA A 56 -19.46 24.33 -2.46
N PRO A 57 -19.77 25.63 -2.45
CA PRO A 57 -20.99 26.09 -3.09
C PRO A 57 -20.83 25.83 -4.59
N ALA A 58 -21.67 24.97 -5.15
CA ALA A 58 -21.68 24.68 -6.57
C ALA A 58 -22.14 25.93 -7.36
N ASN A 59 -21.25 26.56 -8.14
CA ASN A 59 -21.53 27.26 -9.41
C ASN A 59 -20.21 27.65 -10.12
N SER A 60 -20.13 28.03 -11.40
CA SER A 60 -20.99 27.76 -12.58
C SER A 60 -20.21 27.04 -13.69
N THR A 61 -19.00 26.54 -13.40
CA THR A 61 -18.14 25.87 -14.39
C THR A 61 -17.96 24.37 -14.15
N GLY A 62 -18.43 23.83 -13.02
CA GLY A 62 -18.82 22.43 -12.82
C GLY A 62 -17.83 21.31 -13.20
N ARG A 63 -16.57 21.61 -13.51
CA ARG A 63 -15.57 20.63 -13.93
C ARG A 63 -14.59 20.36 -12.80
N CYS A 64 -14.85 19.30 -12.03
CA CYS A 64 -13.79 18.59 -11.32
C CYS A 64 -12.98 17.82 -12.37
N ALA A 65 -11.82 18.36 -12.75
CA ALA A 65 -10.88 17.68 -13.63
C ALA A 65 -10.14 16.60 -12.82
N TYR A 66 -10.65 15.37 -12.87
CA TYR A 66 -9.83 14.19 -12.63
C TYR A 66 -9.50 13.64 -14.03
N ARG A 67 -8.22 13.67 -14.40
CA ARG A 67 -7.71 13.04 -15.62
C ARG A 67 -7.30 11.61 -15.29
#